data_AF-A0A9X4L0M2-F1
#
_entry.id   AF-A0A9X4L0M2-F1
#
_cell.length_a   1.000
_cell.length_b   1.000
_cell.length_c   1.000
_cell.angle_alpha   90.00
_cell.angle_beta   90.00
_cell.angle_gamma   90.00
#
_symmetry.space_group_name_H-M   'P 1'
#
loop_
_entity.id
_entity.type
_entity.pdbx_description
1 polymer ?
#
loop_
_entity_poly.entity_id
_entity_poly.type
_entity_poly.pdbx_seq_one_letter_code
_entity_poly.pdbx_strand_id
1 'polypeptide(L)'
;MTADKNAVQNAAIIYKGTNLEEAWGVKPIALPAKLDFGPQVDVTLDKMVVIDLDDPKSPLRKRAINLVSTFDASYFKKDAYVVALHFNLETAKISSGMWSFNGNKITPYTPSTGFHWVYNDVNDVASDFFNLLTAMDLSKQQSKEGWYVMAISKSYLEQHQNSKKSSYFQRI
;
A
#
# COMPACT_ATOMS: atom_id res chain seq x y z
N MET A 1 -6.22 -7.87 -27.49
CA MET A 1 -5.57 -8.47 -26.31
C MET A 1 -4.26 -7.75 -26.07
N THR A 2 -4.25 -6.72 -25.20
CA THR A 2 -3.01 -6.17 -24.62
C THR A 2 -3.39 -5.41 -23.36
N ALA A 3 -3.46 -6.10 -22.23
CA ALA A 3 -3.35 -5.44 -20.92
C ALA A 3 -1.87 -5.12 -20.70
N ASP A 4 -1.64 -3.93 -20.18
CA ASP A 4 -0.73 -3.02 -20.84
C ASP A 4 0.71 -3.18 -20.35
N LYS A 5 1.64 -3.59 -21.23
CA LYS A 5 3.07 -3.32 -21.02
C LYS A 5 3.30 -1.83 -20.77
N ASN A 6 2.40 -0.96 -21.24
CA ASN A 6 2.41 0.44 -20.91
C ASN A 6 2.07 0.72 -19.44
N ALA A 7 1.42 -0.10 -18.61
CA ALA A 7 1.21 0.30 -17.20
C ALA A 7 2.53 0.31 -16.41
N VAL A 8 3.35 -0.73 -16.59
CA VAL A 8 4.67 -0.86 -15.95
C VAL A 8 5.72 -0.01 -16.67
N GLN A 9 5.70 0.05 -18.01
CA GLN A 9 6.56 0.97 -18.76
C GLN A 9 6.18 2.42 -18.54
N ASN A 10 4.89 2.77 -18.44
CA ASN A 10 4.46 4.11 -18.07
C ASN A 10 4.92 4.40 -16.66
N ALA A 11 4.77 3.54 -15.65
CA ALA A 11 5.30 3.83 -14.31
C ALA A 11 6.82 4.16 -14.32
N ALA A 12 7.62 3.49 -15.17
CA ALA A 12 9.06 3.74 -15.31
C ALA A 12 9.42 4.93 -16.24
N ILE A 13 8.65 5.19 -17.30
CA ILE A 13 8.84 6.28 -18.27
C ILE A 13 8.30 7.60 -17.69
N ILE A 14 7.17 7.53 -16.98
CA ILE A 14 6.54 8.65 -16.28
C ILE A 14 7.49 9.23 -15.22
N TYR A 15 8.26 8.38 -14.53
CA TYR A 15 9.26 8.81 -13.53
C TYR A 15 10.47 9.53 -14.16
N LYS A 16 10.83 9.22 -15.40
CA LYS A 16 12.02 9.76 -16.08
C LYS A 16 11.75 10.93 -17.05
N GLY A 17 10.59 11.60 -16.95
CA GLY A 17 10.35 12.78 -17.78
C GLY A 17 8.93 13.33 -17.89
N THR A 18 8.03 13.09 -16.92
CA THR A 18 6.70 13.72 -16.95
C THR A 18 6.32 14.34 -15.61
N ASN A 19 5.55 15.43 -15.68
CA ASN A 19 4.98 16.12 -14.54
C ASN A 19 3.79 15.30 -14.00
N LEU A 20 4.07 14.20 -13.31
CA LEU A 20 3.08 13.37 -12.56
C LEU A 20 2.15 14.22 -11.69
N GLU A 21 2.72 15.31 -11.17
CA GLU A 21 2.03 16.33 -10.41
C GLU A 21 0.92 17.01 -11.20
N GLU A 22 1.11 17.31 -12.48
CA GLU A 22 0.08 17.88 -13.35
C GLU A 22 -0.97 16.85 -13.78
N ALA A 23 -0.54 15.63 -14.11
CA ALA A 23 -1.44 14.60 -14.60
C ALA A 23 -2.40 14.10 -13.52
N TRP A 24 -1.89 13.88 -12.30
CA TRP A 24 -2.61 13.20 -11.23
C TRP A 24 -2.77 14.05 -9.96
N GLY A 25 -2.24 15.28 -9.93
CA GLY A 25 -2.30 16.15 -8.75
C GLY A 25 -1.52 15.60 -7.56
N VAL A 26 -0.57 14.69 -7.80
CA VAL A 26 0.20 14.01 -6.75
C VAL A 26 1.69 14.04 -7.07
N LYS A 27 2.48 14.41 -6.07
CA LYS A 27 3.94 14.44 -6.17
C LYS A 27 4.49 13.06 -5.82
N PRO A 28 5.25 12.39 -6.72
CA PRO A 28 5.87 11.11 -6.39
C PRO A 28 6.88 11.29 -5.26
N ILE A 29 6.94 10.32 -4.36
CA ILE A 29 7.98 10.25 -3.32
C ILE A 29 9.10 9.36 -3.83
N ALA A 30 10.35 9.80 -3.67
CA ALA A 30 11.50 8.93 -3.91
C ALA A 30 11.68 8.00 -2.70
N LEU A 31 11.97 6.73 -2.97
CA LEU A 31 12.32 5.75 -1.94
C LEU A 31 13.85 5.64 -1.81
N PRO A 32 14.41 5.44 -0.60
CA PRO A 32 13.69 5.36 0.68
C PRO A 32 13.17 6.72 1.16
N ALA A 33 11.98 6.74 1.74
CA ALA A 33 11.30 7.92 2.27
C ALA A 33 11.14 7.82 3.79
N LYS A 34 11.57 8.85 4.53
CA LYS A 34 11.27 8.97 5.96
C LYS A 34 9.85 9.48 6.15
N LEU A 35 9.11 8.87 7.06
CA LEU A 35 7.73 9.23 7.37
C LEU A 35 7.61 9.71 8.82
N ASP A 36 6.83 10.76 9.04
CA ASP A 36 6.55 11.26 10.38
C ASP A 36 5.46 10.43 11.07
N PHE A 37 5.90 9.51 11.91
CA PHE A 37 5.02 8.71 12.76
C PHE A 37 5.00 9.18 14.22
N GLY A 38 5.63 10.32 14.52
CA GLY A 38 5.83 10.83 15.87
C GLY A 38 7.25 10.55 16.40
N PRO A 39 7.57 11.00 17.62
CA PRO A 39 8.96 11.09 18.09
C PRO A 39 9.55 9.79 18.66
N GLN A 40 8.77 8.71 18.69
CA GLN A 40 9.16 7.46 19.38
C GLN A 40 9.90 6.49 18.47
N VAL A 41 9.57 6.48 17.18
CA VAL A 41 10.06 5.53 16.18
C VAL A 41 10.34 6.27 14.89
N ASP A 42 11.56 6.11 14.38
CA ASP A 42 11.92 6.52 13.03
C ASP A 42 11.36 5.49 12.04
N VAL A 43 10.53 5.95 11.10
CA VAL A 43 9.86 5.08 10.12
C VAL A 43 10.35 5.41 8.73
N THR A 44 10.90 4.42 8.04
CA THR A 44 11.38 4.55 6.66
C THR A 44 10.63 3.58 5.75
N LEU A 45 9.95 4.11 4.73
CA LEU A 45 9.43 3.32 3.60
C LEU A 45 10.54 3.14 2.57
N ASP A 46 10.98 1.92 2.30
CA ASP A 46 12.10 1.67 1.39
C ASP A 46 11.69 0.89 0.12
N LYS A 47 10.61 0.11 0.16
CA LYS A 47 10.12 -0.68 -0.98
C LYS A 47 8.61 -0.61 -1.09
N MET A 48 8.14 -0.72 -2.34
CA MET A 48 6.74 -0.82 -2.69
C MET A 48 6.55 -1.89 -3.76
N VAL A 49 5.53 -2.71 -3.59
CA VAL A 49 5.11 -3.72 -4.57
C VAL A 49 3.63 -3.52 -4.86
N VAL A 50 3.26 -3.53 -6.13
CA VAL A 50 1.87 -3.50 -6.59
C VAL A 50 1.59 -4.76 -7.38
N ILE A 51 0.52 -5.47 -7.02
CA ILE A 51 0.10 -6.73 -7.62
C ILE A 51 -1.29 -6.54 -8.19
N ASP A 52 -1.45 -6.76 -9.49
CA ASP A 52 -2.76 -6.76 -10.14
C ASP A 52 -3.40 -8.16 -10.01
N LEU A 53 -4.54 -8.26 -9.32
CA LEU A 53 -5.24 -9.54 -9.14
C LEU A 53 -6.00 -9.99 -10.39
N ASP A 54 -6.23 -9.10 -11.35
CA ASP A 54 -6.89 -9.41 -12.62
C ASP A 54 -5.90 -9.94 -13.66
N ASP A 55 -4.66 -9.42 -13.69
CA ASP A 55 -3.65 -9.86 -14.65
C ASP A 55 -3.07 -11.23 -14.27
N PRO A 56 -3.37 -12.32 -15.02
CA PRO A 56 -2.87 -13.66 -14.71
C PRO A 56 -1.32 -13.77 -14.76
N LYS A 57 -0.63 -12.81 -15.39
CA LYS A 57 0.82 -12.74 -15.46
C LYS A 57 1.45 -11.87 -14.38
N SER A 58 0.65 -11.19 -13.54
CA SER A 58 1.18 -10.34 -12.48
C SER A 58 2.06 -11.18 -11.53
N PRO A 59 3.31 -10.74 -11.27
CA PRO A 59 4.16 -11.38 -10.28
C PRO A 59 3.44 -11.50 -8.94
N LEU A 60 3.65 -12.63 -8.25
CA LEU A 60 3.11 -12.91 -6.91
C LEU A 60 1.57 -13.01 -6.81
N ARG A 61 0.83 -12.87 -7.92
CA ARG A 61 -0.65 -12.98 -7.93
C ARG A 61 -1.17 -14.26 -7.28
N LYS A 62 -0.58 -15.42 -7.58
CA LYS A 62 -1.00 -16.72 -7.03
C LYS A 62 -0.96 -16.77 -5.51
N ARG A 63 -0.09 -15.96 -4.88
CA ARG A 63 -0.01 -15.84 -3.42
C ARG A 63 -0.97 -14.77 -2.91
N ALA A 64 -1.06 -13.64 -3.61
CA ALA A 64 -1.90 -12.51 -3.22
C ALA A 64 -3.42 -12.82 -3.24
N ILE A 65 -3.88 -13.76 -4.06
CA ILE A 65 -5.30 -14.18 -4.07
C ILE A 65 -5.76 -14.86 -2.77
N ASN A 66 -4.83 -15.34 -1.95
CA ASN A 66 -5.13 -15.94 -0.65
C ASN A 66 -5.17 -14.90 0.48
N LEU A 67 -4.92 -13.63 0.18
CA LEU A 67 -5.04 -12.56 1.17
C LEU A 67 -6.52 -12.28 1.44
N VAL A 68 -6.83 -12.10 2.72
CA VAL A 68 -8.19 -11.90 3.22
C VAL A 68 -8.34 -10.49 3.78
N SER A 69 -9.52 -9.91 3.54
CA SER A 69 -9.91 -8.60 4.04
C SER A 69 -10.09 -8.62 5.55
N THR A 70 -9.51 -7.66 6.27
CA THR A 70 -9.71 -7.50 7.71
C THR A 70 -11.16 -7.16 8.10
N PHE A 71 -11.98 -6.71 7.15
CA PHE A 71 -13.35 -6.24 7.43
C PHE A 71 -14.37 -7.38 7.48
N ASP A 72 -14.33 -8.26 6.50
CA ASP A 72 -15.35 -9.28 6.27
C ASP A 72 -14.76 -10.69 6.06
N ALA A 73 -13.44 -10.84 6.27
CA ALA A 73 -12.69 -12.07 6.02
C ALA A 73 -12.88 -12.61 4.58
N SER A 74 -13.34 -11.78 3.65
CA SER A 74 -13.53 -12.18 2.26
C SER A 74 -12.21 -12.10 1.50
N TYR A 75 -12.01 -13.02 0.56
CA TYR A 75 -10.91 -12.93 -0.39
C TYR A 75 -11.16 -11.78 -1.36
N PHE A 76 -10.09 -11.05 -1.68
CA PHE A 76 -10.18 -10.00 -2.68
C PHE A 76 -10.49 -10.58 -4.06
N LYS A 77 -11.50 -9.99 -4.71
CA LYS A 77 -11.92 -10.35 -6.07
C LYS A 77 -10.84 -9.96 -7.09
N LYS A 78 -10.94 -10.49 -8.31
CA LYS A 78 -10.09 -10.10 -9.45
C LYS A 78 -10.04 -8.58 -9.68
N ASP A 79 -11.08 -7.85 -9.31
CA ASP A 79 -11.18 -6.38 -9.45
C ASP A 79 -10.39 -5.58 -8.38
N ALA A 80 -9.15 -5.96 -8.07
CA ALA A 80 -8.35 -5.22 -7.09
C ALA A 80 -6.86 -5.20 -7.42
N TYR A 81 -6.18 -4.15 -6.94
CA TYR A 81 -4.74 -4.14 -6.75
C TYR A 81 -4.41 -4.45 -5.30
N VAL A 82 -3.40 -5.28 -5.06
CA VAL A 82 -2.76 -5.41 -3.74
C VAL A 82 -1.51 -4.54 -3.75
N VAL A 83 -1.40 -3.66 -2.76
CA VAL A 83 -0.25 -2.79 -2.55
C VAL A 83 0.43 -3.21 -1.25
N ALA A 84 1.71 -3.56 -1.33
CA ALA A 84 2.53 -3.90 -0.20
C ALA A 84 3.67 -2.89 -0.04
N LEU A 85 3.79 -2.34 1.15
CA LEU A 85 4.75 -1.30 1.52
C LEU A 85 5.68 -1.86 2.59
N HIS A 86 6.98 -1.86 2.32
CA HIS A 86 7.98 -2.33 3.26
C HIS A 86 8.50 -1.17 4.11
N PHE A 87 8.58 -1.39 5.42
CA PHE A 87 9.03 -0.40 6.36
C PHE A 87 10.20 -0.91 7.19
N ASN A 88 11.16 -0.03 7.41
CA ASN A 88 12.18 -0.16 8.44
C ASN A 88 11.80 0.79 9.59
N LEU A 89 11.73 0.23 10.80
CA LEU A 89 11.36 0.92 12.03
C LEU A 89 12.56 0.89 12.97
N GLU A 90 12.94 2.04 13.52
CA GLU A 90 14.01 2.14 14.51
C GLU A 90 13.51 2.90 15.73
N THR A 91 13.81 2.42 16.94
CA THR A 91 13.48 3.17 18.16
C THR A 91 14.24 4.50 18.13
N ALA A 92 13.53 5.62 18.02
CA ALA A 92 14.15 6.95 18.08
C ALA A 92 14.29 7.43 19.53
N LYS A 93 13.34 7.03 20.39
CA LYS A 93 13.33 7.39 21.81
C LYS A 93 12.85 6.23 22.67
N ILE A 94 13.70 5.82 23.62
CA ILE A 94 13.36 4.79 24.61
C ILE A 94 12.29 5.33 25.57
N SER A 95 11.23 4.57 25.78
CA SER A 95 10.15 4.85 26.73
C SER A 95 9.46 3.57 27.18
N SER A 96 8.63 3.61 28.22
CA SER A 96 7.79 2.47 28.57
C SER A 96 6.66 2.27 27.55
N GLY A 97 6.27 1.00 27.31
CA GLY A 97 5.12 0.63 26.50
C GLY A 97 5.44 0.10 25.11
N MET A 98 4.38 -0.09 24.32
CA MET A 98 4.42 -0.60 22.95
C MET A 98 4.05 0.51 21.97
N TRP A 99 4.78 0.59 20.87
CA TRP A 99 4.38 1.37 19.70
C TRP A 99 3.68 0.47 18.70
N SER A 100 2.53 0.90 18.20
CA SER A 100 1.77 0.19 17.18
C SER A 100 1.78 0.96 15.87
N PHE A 101 2.07 0.26 14.78
CA PHE A 101 1.99 0.84 13.45
C PHE A 101 0.55 1.25 13.14
N ASN A 102 0.32 2.54 12.93
CA ASN A 102 -1.00 3.07 12.57
C ASN A 102 -1.10 3.24 11.05
N GLY A 103 -1.65 2.22 10.37
CA GLY A 103 -1.85 2.24 8.92
C GLY A 103 -2.71 3.41 8.41
N ASN A 104 -3.52 4.04 9.26
CA ASN A 104 -4.33 5.21 8.88
C ASN A 104 -3.51 6.44 8.49
N LYS A 105 -2.23 6.49 8.91
CA LYS A 105 -1.30 7.55 8.49
C LYS A 105 -0.82 7.38 7.05
N ILE A 106 -0.95 6.19 6.47
CA ILE A 106 -0.57 5.88 5.09
C ILE A 106 -1.78 5.91 4.18
N THR A 107 -2.87 5.26 4.59
CA THR A 107 -4.09 5.20 3.80
C THR A 107 -5.33 5.42 4.65
N PRO A 108 -6.33 6.14 4.15
CA PRO A 108 -7.61 6.22 4.83
C PRO A 108 -8.22 4.81 4.91
N TYR A 109 -8.38 4.28 6.13
CA TYR A 109 -9.11 3.04 6.37
C TYR A 109 -10.56 3.38 6.70
N THR A 110 -11.45 3.24 5.73
CA THR A 110 -12.90 3.20 6.01
C THR A 110 -13.58 2.19 5.09
N PRO A 111 -14.65 1.51 5.54
CA PRO A 111 -15.42 0.60 4.68
C PRO A 111 -15.94 1.26 3.39
N SER A 112 -16.05 2.59 3.38
CA SER A 112 -16.53 3.41 2.25
C SER A 112 -15.45 3.83 1.26
N THR A 113 -14.16 3.67 1.58
CA THR A 113 -13.06 4.19 0.76
C THR A 113 -12.45 3.15 -0.18
N GLY A 114 -13.00 1.92 -0.24
CA GLY A 114 -12.49 0.86 -1.14
C GLY A 114 -11.04 0.43 -0.85
N PHE A 115 -10.41 0.98 0.20
CA PHE A 115 -9.15 0.53 0.78
C PHE A 115 -9.47 -0.46 1.89
N HIS A 116 -8.91 -1.65 1.77
CA HIS A 116 -9.09 -2.70 2.76
C HIS A 116 -7.72 -3.14 3.25
N TRP A 117 -7.53 -3.16 4.56
CA TRP A 117 -6.36 -3.83 5.13
C TRP A 117 -6.48 -5.32 4.88
N VAL A 118 -5.34 -5.98 4.71
CA VAL A 118 -5.30 -7.41 4.43
C VAL A 118 -4.44 -8.11 5.46
N TYR A 119 -4.78 -9.36 5.73
CA TYR A 119 -3.95 -10.25 6.53
C TYR A 119 -3.78 -11.59 5.80
N ASN A 120 -2.77 -12.35 6.21
CA ASN A 120 -2.54 -13.70 5.71
C ASN A 120 -3.63 -14.63 6.24
N ASP A 121 -4.20 -15.49 5.39
CA ASP A 121 -5.19 -16.48 5.83
C ASP A 121 -4.55 -17.43 6.86
N VAL A 122 -5.14 -17.49 8.05
CA VAL A 122 -4.67 -18.31 9.18
C VAL A 122 -4.69 -19.81 8.88
N ASN A 123 -5.46 -20.25 7.88
CA ASN A 123 -5.52 -21.65 7.45
C ASN A 123 -4.47 -21.99 6.38
N ASP A 124 -3.83 -20.99 5.77
CA ASP A 124 -2.74 -21.18 4.82
C ASP A 124 -1.40 -21.06 5.58
N VAL A 125 -0.98 -22.15 6.24
CA VAL A 125 0.24 -22.21 7.08
C VAL A 125 1.53 -21.93 6.29
N ALA A 126 1.46 -21.84 4.95
CA ALA A 126 2.57 -21.47 4.08
C ALA A 126 2.70 -19.94 3.85
N SER A 127 1.83 -19.13 4.47
CA SER A 127 1.56 -17.75 4.05
C SER A 127 2.33 -16.64 4.79
N ASP A 128 3.55 -16.88 5.27
CA ASP A 128 4.51 -15.80 5.62
C ASP A 128 5.00 -15.03 4.37
N PHE A 129 4.10 -14.85 3.39
CA PHE A 129 4.33 -14.15 2.14
C PHE A 129 4.76 -12.70 2.38
N PHE A 130 4.14 -12.06 3.38
CA PHE A 130 4.56 -10.78 3.93
C PHE A 130 4.74 -10.92 5.43
N ASN A 131 5.96 -10.65 5.93
CA ASN A 131 6.20 -10.48 7.36
C ASN A 131 5.52 -9.18 7.81
N LEU A 132 4.27 -9.28 8.29
CA LEU A 132 3.46 -8.11 8.59
C LEU A 132 4.03 -7.31 9.78
N LEU A 133 3.96 -5.98 9.69
CA LEU A 133 4.35 -5.13 10.81
C LEU A 133 3.47 -5.41 12.03
N THR A 134 4.12 -5.74 13.14
CA THR A 134 3.48 -5.87 14.46
C THR A 134 4.02 -4.81 15.42
N ALA A 135 3.43 -4.70 16.61
CA ALA A 135 3.86 -3.74 17.62
C ALA A 135 5.35 -3.87 17.99
N MET A 136 5.96 -2.76 18.39
CA MET A 136 7.37 -2.62 18.73
C MET A 136 7.50 -2.19 20.19
N ASP A 137 8.35 -2.87 20.95
CA ASP A 137 8.60 -2.54 22.35
C ASP A 137 9.51 -1.29 22.46
N LEU A 138 9.07 -0.25 23.15
CA LEU A 138 9.84 1.00 23.26
C LEU A 138 10.87 0.98 24.40
N SER A 139 10.86 -0.06 25.24
CA SER A 139 11.74 -0.13 26.43
C SER A 139 13.21 -0.36 26.10
N LYS A 140 13.52 -0.70 24.84
CA LYS A 140 14.87 -0.95 24.34
C LYS A 140 15.11 -0.32 22.97
N GLN A 141 16.37 -0.02 22.70
CA GLN A 141 16.81 0.33 21.36
C GLN A 141 16.70 -0.92 20.47
N GLN A 142 15.91 -0.86 19.41
CA GLN A 142 15.79 -1.96 18.46
C GLN A 142 15.45 -1.45 17.07
N SER A 143 15.70 -2.32 16.08
CA SER A 143 15.25 -2.14 14.70
C SER A 143 14.33 -3.29 14.34
N LYS A 144 13.33 -3.01 13.52
CA LYS A 144 12.35 -3.98 13.04
C LYS A 144 11.96 -3.62 11.62
N GLU A 145 11.85 -4.63 10.77
CA GLU A 145 11.30 -4.47 9.45
C GLU A 145 9.99 -5.23 9.29
N GLY A 146 9.19 -4.84 8.31
CA GLY A 146 8.01 -5.59 7.92
C GLY A 146 7.15 -4.87 6.90
N TRP A 147 6.11 -5.57 6.49
CA TRP A 147 5.21 -5.15 5.43
C TRP A 147 3.90 -4.66 6.00
N TYR A 148 3.41 -3.58 5.41
CA TYR A 148 2.03 -3.16 5.49
C TYR A 148 1.38 -3.46 4.14
N VAL A 149 0.27 -4.20 4.16
CA VAL A 149 -0.37 -4.69 2.95
C VAL A 149 -1.82 -4.24 2.94
N MET A 150 -2.26 -3.77 1.78
CA MET A 150 -3.62 -3.30 1.55
C MET A 150 -4.10 -3.75 0.18
N ALA A 151 -5.41 -3.83 0.01
CA ALA A 151 -6.04 -4.00 -1.28
C ALA A 151 -6.91 -2.78 -1.61
N ILE A 152 -6.97 -2.43 -2.89
CA ILE A 152 -7.80 -1.36 -3.42
C ILE A 152 -8.56 -1.84 -4.64
N SER A 153 -9.88 -1.69 -4.62
CA SER A 153 -10.73 -2.07 -5.75
C SER A 153 -10.51 -1.14 -6.95
N LYS A 154 -10.43 -1.69 -8.18
CA LYS A 154 -10.20 -0.85 -9.37
C LYS A 154 -11.39 0.06 -9.67
N SER A 155 -12.60 -0.47 -9.47
CA SER A 155 -13.86 0.29 -9.54
C SER A 155 -13.85 1.56 -8.68
N TYR A 156 -13.22 1.54 -7.50
CA TYR A 156 -13.07 2.73 -6.66
C TYR A 156 -12.14 3.77 -7.29
N LEU A 157 -11.01 3.33 -7.86
CA LEU A 157 -10.05 4.20 -8.55
C LEU A 157 -10.67 4.89 -9.76
N GLU A 158 -11.47 4.16 -10.55
CA GLU A 158 -12.15 4.69 -11.74
C GLU A 158 -13.17 5.78 -11.38
N GLN A 159 -13.97 5.58 -10.32
CA GLN A 159 -14.92 6.58 -9.84
C GLN A 159 -14.22 7.89 -9.41
N HIS A 160 -13.06 7.77 -8.74
CA HIS A 160 -12.27 8.92 -8.29
C HIS A 160 -11.57 9.66 -9.44
N GLN A 161 -11.15 8.95 -10.49
CA GLN A 161 -10.62 9.59 -11.70
C GLN A 161 -11.69 10.38 -12.45
N ASN A 162 -12.91 9.83 -12.52
CA ASN A 162 -14.02 10.48 -13.22
C ASN A 162 -14.56 11.71 -12.46
N SER A 163 -14.59 11.67 -11.12
CA SER A 163 -15.03 12.82 -10.31
C SER A 163 -14.05 14.01 -10.41
N LYS A 164 -12.74 13.74 -10.45
CA LYS A 164 -11.72 14.78 -10.68
C LYS A 164 -11.75 15.35 -12.10
N LYS A 165 -12.09 14.55 -13.12
CA LYS A 165 -12.28 15.06 -14.50
C LYS A 165 -13.52 15.95 -14.61
N SER A 166 -14.61 15.59 -13.93
CA SER A 166 -15.87 16.36 -13.94
C SER A 166 -15.71 17.78 -13.36
N SER A 167 -14.91 17.97 -12.31
CA SER A 167 -14.67 19.29 -11.72
C SER A 167 -13.79 20.21 -12.58
N TYR A 168 -12.99 19.66 -13.49
CA TYR A 168 -12.21 20.44 -14.45
C TYR A 168 -13.04 20.97 -15.62
N PHE A 169 -14.14 20.28 -16.00
CA PHE A 169 -15.02 20.72 -17.08
C PHE A 169 -16.16 21.66 -16.65
N GLN A 170 -16.29 21.96 -15.35
CA GLN A 170 -17.22 22.98 -14.85
C GLN A 170 -16.58 24.36 -14.63
N ARG A 171 -15.32 24.56 -15.04
CA ARG A 171 -14.59 25.84 -14.92
C ARG A 171 -14.03 26.36 -16.24
N ILE A 172 -14.66 26.05 -17.37
CA ILE A 172 -14.38 26.68 -18.66
C ILE A 172 -15.64 27.39 -19.14
#